data_AF-E2CAV9-F1
#
_entry.id   AF-E2CAV9-F1
#
_cell.length_a   1.000
_cell.length_b   1.000
_cell.length_c   1.000
_cell.angle_alpha   90.00
_cell.angle_beta   90.00
_cell.angle_gamma   90.00
#
_symmetry.space_group_name_H-M   'P 1'
#
loop_
_entity.id
_entity.type
_entity.pdbx_description
1 polymer ?
#
loop_
_entity_poly.entity_id
_entity_poly.type
_entity_poly.pdbx_seq_one_letter_code
_entity_poly.pdbx_strand_id
1 'polypeptide(L)'
;MHSIFQKAIVSTAAVLIGLTPGSGFAQSNSEPAPNPSHIRNVSPEGVTPPPVTGPLKRIAPSQRFQEQLNPPAKPIEDGPLVLRRVQVLTANRVASDDLQIDLAYLEPVSAEARCPDTAGGTWPCGARARTFLRGLIRQFHITCEKLTQTGPHEMRAICQRGKMDLTQTMLKHGWGLASVDAPDKMLRLSQEAEKQQLGIWQVKFPRSQAEAITEQTSALQETSGFGLEGEEESLLDLEAMGVENNNGEPLNPFDFPVSEALPSESAPLVDPSNLATKRP
;
A
#
# COMPACT_ATOMS: atom_id res chain seq x y z
N MET A 1 -12.56 -71.88 -9.09
CA MET A 1 -11.25 -71.34 -9.49
C MET A 1 -10.69 -70.55 -8.32
N HIS A 2 -9.72 -71.13 -7.63
CA HIS A 2 -9.00 -70.59 -6.48
C HIS A 2 -7.73 -69.86 -6.95
N SER A 3 -7.39 -68.71 -6.35
CA SER A 3 -6.01 -68.24 -6.07
C SER A 3 -6.13 -66.89 -5.33
N ILE A 4 -5.77 -66.64 -4.07
CA ILE A 4 -4.62 -66.95 -3.19
C ILE A 4 -3.35 -66.15 -3.53
N PHE A 5 -3.08 -65.16 -2.65
CA PHE A 5 -1.81 -64.61 -2.13
C PHE A 5 -0.80 -63.93 -3.09
N GLN A 6 -0.33 -62.72 -2.74
CA GLN A 6 0.91 -62.55 -1.98
C GLN A 6 1.10 -61.09 -1.50
N LYS A 7 1.47 -60.93 -0.23
CA LYS A 7 1.98 -59.69 0.39
C LYS A 7 3.39 -59.38 -0.14
N ALA A 8 3.70 -58.10 -0.37
CA ALA A 8 5.07 -57.60 -0.37
C ALA A 8 5.15 -56.41 0.59
N ILE A 9 5.84 -56.64 1.70
CA ILE A 9 6.24 -55.66 2.70
C ILE A 9 7.53 -55.03 2.18
N VAL A 10 7.56 -53.70 2.01
CA VAL A 10 8.83 -52.97 1.93
C VAL A 10 8.83 -51.93 3.04
N SER A 11 9.58 -52.31 4.08
CA SER A 11 10.07 -51.46 5.15
C SER A 11 10.95 -50.37 4.57
N THR A 12 10.62 -49.11 4.80
CA THR A 12 11.56 -47.98 4.63
C THR A 12 11.51 -47.12 5.87
N ALA A 13 12.71 -46.82 6.33
CA ALA A 13 13.03 -46.36 7.66
C ALA A 13 12.57 -44.92 7.92
N ALA A 14 12.14 -44.69 9.16
CA ALA A 14 11.88 -43.38 9.73
C ALA A 14 13.17 -42.55 9.81
N VAL A 15 13.13 -41.33 9.29
CA VAL A 15 14.04 -40.25 9.66
C VAL A 15 13.19 -39.14 10.27
N LEU A 16 13.13 -39.14 11.61
CA LEU A 16 12.51 -38.08 12.40
C LEU A 16 13.51 -36.93 12.52
N ILE A 17 13.35 -35.89 11.69
CA ILE A 17 14.00 -34.60 11.91
C ILE A 17 13.13 -33.83 12.91
N GLY A 18 13.57 -33.81 14.17
CA GLY A 18 12.98 -32.97 15.20
C GLY A 18 13.30 -31.51 14.92
N LEU A 19 12.32 -30.75 14.40
CA LEU A 19 12.29 -29.30 14.50
C LEU A 19 11.46 -28.93 15.72
N THR A 20 12.13 -28.48 16.77
CA THR A 20 11.53 -27.88 17.95
C THR A 20 11.07 -26.46 17.63
N PRO A 21 9.77 -26.13 17.66
CA PRO A 21 9.36 -24.74 17.69
C PRO A 21 9.71 -24.17 19.07
N GLY A 22 10.58 -23.16 19.08
CA GLY A 22 10.84 -22.31 20.24
C GLY A 22 9.58 -21.50 20.59
N SER A 23 8.66 -22.14 21.30
CA SER A 23 7.53 -21.50 21.96
C SER A 23 8.03 -20.69 23.14
N GLY A 24 8.42 -19.44 22.89
CA GLY A 24 8.59 -18.41 23.90
C GLY A 24 7.24 -17.87 24.37
N PHE A 25 6.35 -18.73 24.87
CA PHE A 25 5.25 -18.28 25.71
C PHE A 25 5.79 -18.08 27.11
N ALA A 26 5.70 -16.86 27.62
CA ALA A 26 5.99 -16.58 29.01
C ALA A 26 5.14 -17.52 29.86
N GLN A 27 5.78 -18.44 30.57
CA GLN A 27 5.12 -19.29 31.54
C GLN A 27 4.48 -18.38 32.57
N SER A 28 3.15 -18.32 32.59
CA SER A 28 2.44 -17.74 33.71
C SER A 28 2.80 -18.61 34.91
N ASN A 29 3.71 -18.14 35.76
CA ASN A 29 3.92 -18.74 37.06
C ASN A 29 2.57 -18.69 37.79
N SER A 30 1.89 -19.84 37.83
CA SER A 30 0.71 -20.01 38.66
C SER A 30 1.17 -20.18 40.09
N GLU A 31 1.68 -19.10 40.67
CA GLU A 31 1.94 -19.06 42.11
C GLU A 31 0.58 -19.25 42.82
N PRO A 32 0.50 -20.15 43.81
CA PRO A 32 -0.73 -20.38 44.54
C PRO A 32 -1.22 -19.07 45.15
N ALA A 33 -2.54 -18.84 45.10
CA ALA A 33 -3.10 -17.61 45.63
C ALA A 33 -2.74 -17.43 47.11
N PRO A 34 -2.41 -16.20 47.54
CA PRO A 34 -1.99 -15.93 48.92
C PRO A 34 -3.09 -16.31 49.91
N ASN A 35 -2.69 -16.83 51.07
CA ASN A 35 -3.60 -17.20 52.14
C ASN A 35 -4.39 -15.96 52.61
N PRO A 36 -5.73 -16.03 52.71
CA PRO A 36 -6.59 -14.89 53.04
C PRO A 36 -6.23 -14.17 54.35
N SER A 37 -5.59 -14.84 55.31
CA SER A 37 -5.14 -14.22 56.57
C SER A 37 -4.02 -13.18 56.40
N HIS A 38 -3.34 -13.15 55.26
CA HIS A 38 -2.22 -12.23 54.97
C HIS A 38 -2.60 -11.07 54.04
N ILE A 39 -3.89 -10.94 53.67
CA ILE A 39 -4.36 -9.91 52.74
C ILE A 39 -4.77 -8.66 53.51
N ARG A 40 -4.17 -7.51 53.15
CA ARG A 40 -4.53 -6.20 53.72
C ARG A 40 -5.94 -5.80 53.30
N ASN A 41 -6.77 -5.35 54.25
CA ASN A 41 -8.06 -4.74 53.94
C ASN A 41 -7.83 -3.37 53.27
N VAL A 42 -8.38 -3.21 52.06
CA VAL A 42 -8.35 -1.96 51.27
C VAL A 42 -9.74 -1.33 51.10
N SER A 43 -10.72 -1.79 51.89
CA SER A 43 -12.08 -1.23 51.86
C SER A 43 -12.07 0.20 52.42
N PRO A 44 -12.71 1.17 51.75
CA PRO A 44 -12.84 2.53 52.26
C PRO A 44 -13.73 2.60 53.51
N GLU A 45 -13.64 3.70 54.27
CA GLU A 45 -14.48 3.90 55.47
C GLU A 45 -15.97 3.77 55.14
N GLY A 46 -16.71 3.03 55.97
CA GLY A 46 -18.14 2.76 55.78
C GLY A 46 -18.47 1.55 54.90
N VAL A 47 -17.47 0.85 54.33
CA VAL A 47 -17.69 -0.38 53.55
C VAL A 47 -17.20 -1.61 54.33
N THR A 48 -18.14 -2.49 54.69
CA THR A 48 -17.82 -3.76 55.34
C THR A 48 -17.25 -4.75 54.32
N PRO A 49 -16.02 -5.26 54.50
CA PRO A 49 -15.45 -6.26 53.59
C PRO A 49 -16.23 -7.58 53.68
N PRO A 50 -16.37 -8.33 52.57
CA PRO A 50 -16.98 -9.65 52.61
C PRO A 50 -16.11 -10.64 53.40
N PRO A 51 -16.71 -11.59 54.13
CA PRO A 51 -15.96 -12.63 54.83
C PRO A 51 -15.27 -13.56 53.83
N VAL A 52 -13.97 -13.79 53.99
CA VAL A 52 -13.19 -14.70 53.14
C VAL A 52 -12.90 -15.99 53.93
N THR A 53 -13.58 -17.08 53.59
CA THR A 53 -13.53 -18.35 54.34
C THR A 53 -12.65 -19.43 53.70
N GLY A 54 -12.16 -19.22 52.47
CA GLY A 54 -11.43 -20.24 51.72
C GLY A 54 -10.31 -19.69 50.82
N PRO A 55 -9.59 -20.58 50.12
CA PRO A 55 -8.53 -20.18 49.20
C PRO A 55 -9.09 -19.35 48.04
N LEU A 56 -8.42 -18.25 47.71
CA LEU A 56 -8.82 -17.42 46.59
C LEU A 56 -8.44 -18.10 45.28
N LYS A 57 -9.32 -18.04 44.29
CA LYS A 57 -9.03 -18.48 42.93
C LYS A 57 -9.17 -17.29 41.99
N ARG A 58 -8.16 -17.09 41.13
CA ARG A 58 -8.30 -16.14 40.02
C ARG A 58 -9.37 -16.68 39.07
N ILE A 59 -10.51 -16.02 39.03
CA ILE A 59 -11.56 -16.27 38.05
C ILE A 59 -11.34 -15.34 36.85
N ALA A 60 -11.70 -15.81 35.65
CA ALA A 60 -11.71 -14.95 34.48
C ALA A 60 -12.74 -13.81 34.69
N PRO A 61 -12.52 -12.64 34.07
CA PRO A 61 -13.50 -11.56 34.09
C PRO A 61 -14.88 -12.03 33.59
N SER A 62 -15.95 -11.46 34.13
CA SER A 62 -17.32 -11.85 33.75
C SER A 62 -17.60 -11.54 32.27
N GLN A 63 -18.48 -12.32 31.64
CA GLN A 63 -18.87 -12.10 30.24
C GLN A 63 -19.41 -10.68 30.02
N ARG A 64 -20.25 -10.17 30.95
CA ARG A 64 -20.75 -8.79 30.89
C ARG A 64 -19.63 -7.75 30.93
N PHE A 65 -18.63 -7.94 31.79
CA PHE A 65 -17.50 -7.02 31.84
C PHE A 65 -16.69 -7.07 30.54
N GLN A 66 -16.46 -8.27 29.99
CA GLN A 66 -15.79 -8.43 28.70
C GLN A 66 -16.55 -7.74 27.56
N GLU A 67 -17.89 -7.83 27.56
CA GLU A 67 -18.75 -7.19 26.57
C GLU A 67 -18.82 -5.67 26.73
N GLN A 68 -18.72 -5.14 27.95
CA GLN A 68 -18.60 -3.69 28.18
C GLN A 68 -17.27 -3.14 27.69
N LEU A 69 -16.18 -3.91 27.82
CA LEU A 69 -14.87 -3.55 27.28
C LEU A 69 -14.83 -3.65 25.75
N ASN A 70 -15.40 -4.71 25.19
CA ASN A 70 -15.40 -5.00 23.76
C ASN A 70 -16.83 -5.29 23.30
N PRO A 71 -17.64 -4.25 23.06
CA PRO A 71 -19.00 -4.45 22.58
C PRO A 71 -18.97 -5.18 21.23
N PRO A 72 -19.90 -6.12 20.98
CA PRO A 72 -19.98 -6.82 19.71
C PRO A 72 -20.22 -5.81 18.58
N ALA A 73 -19.42 -5.89 17.53
CA ALA A 73 -19.59 -5.04 16.36
C ALA A 73 -20.94 -5.33 15.69
N LYS A 74 -21.63 -4.27 15.26
CA LYS A 74 -22.87 -4.42 14.48
C LYS A 74 -22.56 -5.06 13.12
N PRO A 75 -23.35 -6.04 12.66
CA PRO A 75 -23.22 -6.58 11.31
C PRO A 75 -23.37 -5.47 10.26
N ILE A 76 -22.64 -5.60 9.14
CA ILE A 76 -22.78 -4.68 8.01
C ILE A 76 -24.06 -5.06 7.25
N GLU A 77 -24.91 -4.09 6.95
CA GLU A 77 -26.15 -4.30 6.19
C GLU A 77 -25.88 -4.92 4.80
N ASP A 78 -26.77 -5.79 4.31
CA ASP A 78 -26.62 -6.46 3.00
C ASP A 78 -27.02 -5.57 1.80
N GLY A 79 -27.84 -4.54 2.04
CA GLY A 79 -28.40 -3.70 0.97
C GLY A 79 -27.39 -2.80 0.26
N PRO A 80 -27.79 -2.09 -0.81
CA PRO A 80 -26.92 -1.14 -1.49
C PRO A 80 -26.57 0.02 -0.54
N LEU A 81 -25.32 0.04 -0.07
CA LEU A 81 -24.82 1.07 0.83
C LEU A 81 -24.40 2.29 0.02
N VAL A 82 -25.08 3.42 0.25
CA VAL A 82 -24.71 4.71 -0.34
C VAL A 82 -23.68 5.38 0.57
N LEU A 83 -22.42 5.33 0.14
CA LEU A 83 -21.29 5.87 0.88
C LEU A 83 -21.01 7.32 0.48
N ARG A 84 -20.75 8.16 1.48
CA ARG A 84 -20.42 9.59 1.32
C ARG A 84 -19.05 9.86 1.94
N ARG A 85 -18.38 10.94 1.52
CA ARG A 85 -17.03 11.29 2.02
C ARG A 85 -16.02 10.14 1.90
N VAL A 86 -16.07 9.43 0.78
CA VAL A 86 -15.22 8.25 0.58
C VAL A 86 -13.76 8.66 0.44
N GLN A 87 -12.92 8.00 1.23
CA GLN A 87 -11.48 8.14 1.23
C GLN A 87 -10.86 6.95 0.50
N VAL A 88 -10.00 7.21 -0.49
CA VAL A 88 -9.26 6.13 -1.17
C VAL A 88 -7.99 5.84 -0.40
N LEU A 89 -7.81 4.59 0.05
CA LEU A 89 -6.62 4.14 0.80
C LEU A 89 -5.57 3.54 -0.15
N THR A 90 -5.98 2.65 -1.05
CA THR A 90 -5.12 2.00 -2.06
C THR A 90 -5.85 1.95 -3.40
N ALA A 91 -5.26 1.30 -4.42
CA ALA A 91 -5.93 1.13 -5.71
C ALA A 91 -7.21 0.28 -5.64
N ASN A 92 -7.33 -0.59 -4.63
CA ASN A 92 -8.48 -1.48 -4.47
C ASN A 92 -9.28 -1.24 -3.19
N ARG A 93 -8.80 -0.39 -2.25
CA ARG A 93 -9.44 -0.17 -0.96
C ARG A 93 -9.90 1.27 -0.77
N VAL A 94 -11.15 1.41 -0.35
CA VAL A 94 -11.76 2.68 0.04
C VAL A 94 -12.31 2.59 1.47
N ALA A 95 -12.47 3.74 2.13
CA ALA A 95 -13.04 3.83 3.46
C ALA A 95 -14.10 4.94 3.53
N SER A 96 -15.15 4.71 4.30
CA SER A 96 -16.22 5.67 4.57
C SER A 96 -16.64 5.53 6.02
N ASP A 97 -16.54 6.64 6.77
CA ASP A 97 -16.74 6.63 8.22
C ASP A 97 -15.87 5.53 8.87
N ASP A 98 -16.47 4.53 9.54
CA ASP A 98 -15.73 3.41 10.17
C ASP A 98 -15.58 2.19 9.25
N LEU A 99 -16.21 2.19 8.07
CA LEU A 99 -16.26 1.05 7.16
C LEU A 99 -15.12 1.07 6.14
N GLN A 100 -14.34 -0.02 6.08
CA GLN A 100 -13.39 -0.28 5.00
C GLN A 100 -14.00 -1.23 3.96
N ILE A 101 -13.82 -0.88 2.69
CA ILE A 101 -14.36 -1.61 1.56
C ILE A 101 -13.22 -1.95 0.60
N ASP A 102 -13.03 -3.25 0.37
CA ASP A 102 -12.24 -3.75 -0.74
C ASP A 102 -13.13 -3.89 -1.98
N LEU A 103 -12.70 -3.29 -3.10
CA LEU A 103 -13.34 -3.44 -4.39
C LEU A 103 -13.26 -4.90 -4.82
N ALA A 104 -14.42 -5.52 -5.01
CA ALA A 104 -14.52 -6.90 -5.46
C ALA A 104 -13.81 -7.08 -6.80
N TYR A 105 -13.19 -8.27 -6.97
CA TYR A 105 -12.56 -8.72 -8.22
C TYR A 105 -11.34 -7.91 -8.69
N LEU A 106 -10.81 -7.00 -7.85
CA LEU A 106 -9.59 -6.25 -8.11
C LEU A 106 -8.51 -6.65 -7.10
N GLU A 107 -7.38 -7.17 -7.59
CA GLU A 107 -6.24 -7.51 -6.75
C GLU A 107 -5.65 -6.26 -6.07
N PRO A 108 -5.20 -6.39 -4.81
CA PRO A 108 -4.65 -5.27 -4.08
C PRO A 108 -3.29 -4.83 -4.64
N VAL A 109 -3.24 -3.57 -5.09
CA VAL A 109 -1.99 -2.88 -5.40
C VAL A 109 -1.68 -1.93 -4.26
N SER A 110 -0.55 -2.17 -3.57
CA SER A 110 -0.07 -1.29 -2.51
C SER A 110 0.12 0.13 -3.03
N ALA A 111 -0.19 1.14 -2.21
CA ALA A 111 0.03 2.54 -2.57
C ALA A 111 1.53 2.87 -2.80
N GLU A 112 2.42 2.10 -2.18
CA GLU A 112 3.88 2.24 -2.31
C GLU A 112 4.47 1.38 -3.42
N ALA A 113 3.63 0.60 -4.12
CA ALA A 113 4.07 -0.27 -5.19
C ALA A 113 4.81 0.52 -6.29
N ARG A 114 5.97 -0.01 -6.69
CA ARG A 114 6.77 0.51 -7.78
C ARG A 114 6.78 -0.49 -8.93
N CYS A 115 6.56 0.00 -10.14
CA CYS A 115 6.56 -0.81 -11.35
C CYS A 115 7.80 -0.45 -12.19
N PRO A 116 8.32 -1.39 -13.00
CA PRO A 116 9.39 -1.10 -13.94
C PRO A 116 8.95 -0.01 -14.93
N ASP A 117 9.87 0.90 -15.23
CA ASP A 117 9.70 1.98 -16.20
C ASP A 117 10.33 1.60 -17.54
N THR A 118 9.79 2.16 -18.60
CA THR A 118 10.25 2.07 -19.99
C THR A 118 11.69 2.56 -20.20
N ALA A 119 12.17 3.46 -19.34
CA ALA A 119 13.52 4.03 -19.38
C ALA A 119 14.55 3.26 -18.52
N GLY A 120 14.20 2.07 -18.01
CA GLY A 120 15.11 1.26 -17.17
C GLY A 120 15.11 1.63 -15.68
N GLY A 121 14.16 2.45 -15.23
CA GLY A 121 13.95 2.81 -13.83
C GLY A 121 12.76 2.08 -13.18
N THR A 122 12.33 2.59 -12.03
CA THR A 122 11.03 2.23 -11.44
C THR A 122 10.21 3.47 -11.18
N TRP A 123 8.89 3.38 -11.35
CA TRP A 123 7.96 4.48 -11.13
C TRP A 123 6.86 4.10 -10.13
N PRO A 124 6.28 5.07 -9.40
CA PRO A 124 5.35 4.80 -8.31
C PRO A 124 3.93 4.46 -8.83
N CYS A 125 3.78 3.28 -9.40
CA CYS A 125 2.53 2.84 -10.01
C CYS A 125 1.38 2.70 -9.01
N GLY A 126 1.66 2.28 -7.77
CA GLY A 126 0.66 2.21 -6.70
C GLY A 126 0.04 3.57 -6.38
N ALA A 127 0.87 4.61 -6.25
CA ALA A 127 0.41 5.96 -5.96
C ALA A 127 -0.40 6.55 -7.12
N ARG A 128 -0.01 6.25 -8.37
CA ARG A 128 -0.78 6.66 -9.56
C ARG A 128 -2.11 5.92 -9.67
N ALA A 129 -2.15 4.61 -9.42
CA ALA A 129 -3.37 3.81 -9.40
C ALA A 129 -4.38 4.31 -8.34
N ARG A 130 -3.90 4.55 -7.10
CA ARG A 130 -4.69 5.18 -6.03
C ARG A 130 -5.24 6.54 -6.45
N THR A 131 -4.41 7.36 -7.11
CA THR A 131 -4.81 8.69 -7.59
C THR A 131 -5.88 8.61 -8.68
N PHE A 132 -5.79 7.63 -9.57
CA PHE A 132 -6.81 7.38 -10.59
C PHE A 132 -8.16 7.05 -9.96
N LEU A 133 -8.20 6.08 -9.03
CA LEU A 133 -9.43 5.75 -8.29
C LEU A 133 -9.98 6.96 -7.53
N ARG A 134 -9.12 7.75 -6.88
CA ARG A 134 -9.51 9.00 -6.21
C ARG A 134 -10.15 9.98 -7.20
N GLY A 135 -9.63 10.07 -8.42
CA GLY A 135 -10.22 10.87 -9.49
C GLY A 135 -11.61 10.40 -9.89
N LEU A 136 -11.84 9.09 -9.96
CA LEU A 136 -13.16 8.53 -10.31
C LEU A 136 -14.23 8.89 -9.28
N ILE A 137 -13.91 8.84 -7.98
CA ILE A 137 -14.90 9.01 -6.91
C ILE A 137 -15.00 10.45 -6.38
N ARG A 138 -14.13 11.37 -6.81
CA ARG A 138 -14.03 12.73 -6.26
C ARG A 138 -15.38 13.44 -6.30
N GLN A 139 -15.85 13.90 -5.13
CA GLN A 139 -17.11 14.66 -4.94
C GLN A 139 -18.41 13.87 -5.25
N PHE A 140 -18.32 12.57 -5.52
CA PHE A 140 -19.49 11.73 -5.74
C PHE A 140 -19.71 10.78 -4.55
N HIS A 141 -20.97 10.44 -4.32
CA HIS A 141 -21.29 9.26 -3.54
C HIS A 141 -21.09 8.02 -4.41
N ILE A 142 -20.78 6.90 -3.78
CA ILE A 142 -20.71 5.60 -4.45
C ILE A 142 -21.73 4.67 -3.79
N THR A 143 -22.28 3.76 -4.58
CA THR A 143 -23.17 2.71 -4.10
C THR A 143 -22.40 1.42 -4.13
N CYS A 144 -22.27 0.77 -2.98
CA CYS A 144 -21.59 -0.50 -2.85
C CYS A 144 -22.57 -1.60 -2.45
N GLU A 145 -22.51 -2.73 -3.15
CA GLU A 145 -23.26 -3.94 -2.84
C GLU A 145 -22.32 -4.96 -2.21
N LYS A 146 -22.63 -5.39 -0.99
CA LYS A 146 -21.78 -6.28 -0.21
C LYS A 146 -21.76 -7.67 -0.85
N LEU A 147 -20.56 -8.16 -1.16
CA LEU A 147 -20.36 -9.53 -1.66
C LEU A 147 -20.00 -10.47 -0.51
N THR A 148 -19.00 -10.08 0.28
CA THR A 148 -18.51 -10.86 1.43
C THR A 148 -18.12 -9.93 2.55
N GLN A 149 -18.47 -10.29 3.79
CA GLN A 149 -17.95 -9.61 4.97
C GLN A 149 -16.62 -10.23 5.39
N THR A 150 -15.54 -9.45 5.38
CA THR A 150 -14.18 -9.91 5.72
C THR A 150 -13.88 -9.68 7.21
N GLY A 151 -14.53 -8.69 7.82
CA GLY A 151 -14.36 -8.34 9.24
C GLY A 151 -15.52 -7.53 9.80
N PRO A 152 -15.42 -7.07 11.05
CA PRO A 152 -16.47 -6.30 11.73
C PRO A 152 -16.86 -5.00 10.99
N HIS A 153 -15.84 -4.29 10.48
CA HIS A 153 -16.00 -3.07 9.70
C HIS A 153 -15.24 -3.17 8.37
N GLU A 154 -15.11 -4.39 7.85
CA GLU A 154 -14.40 -4.66 6.60
C GLU A 154 -15.25 -5.56 5.70
N MET A 155 -15.43 -5.15 4.45
CA MET A 155 -16.16 -5.95 3.47
C MET A 155 -15.53 -5.89 2.09
N ARG A 156 -15.75 -6.95 1.31
CA ARG A 156 -15.54 -6.95 -0.14
C ARG A 156 -16.86 -6.65 -0.83
N ALA A 157 -16.89 -5.66 -1.72
CA ALA A 157 -18.12 -5.19 -2.34
C ALA A 157 -17.94 -4.75 -3.79
N ILE A 158 -19.02 -4.85 -4.58
CA ILE A 158 -19.07 -4.28 -5.92
C ILE A 158 -19.52 -2.82 -5.77
N CYS A 159 -18.65 -1.88 -6.13
CA CYS A 159 -18.93 -0.46 -5.96
C CYS A 159 -19.10 0.26 -7.30
N GLN A 160 -20.11 1.11 -7.36
CA GLN A 160 -20.48 1.87 -8.55
C GLN A 160 -20.61 3.36 -8.24
N ARG A 161 -20.23 4.19 -9.21
CA ARG A 161 -20.55 5.61 -9.25
C ARG A 161 -21.61 5.83 -10.32
N GLY A 162 -22.86 6.01 -9.90
CA GLY A 162 -23.99 6.08 -10.84
C GLY A 162 -24.10 4.78 -11.62
N LYS A 163 -23.82 4.80 -12.93
CA LYS A 163 -23.83 3.61 -13.80
C LYS A 163 -22.44 3.03 -14.07
N MET A 164 -21.40 3.63 -13.50
CA MET A 164 -20.00 3.27 -13.77
C MET A 164 -19.48 2.35 -12.66
N ASP A 165 -19.16 1.11 -13.02
CA ASP A 165 -18.47 0.16 -12.15
C ASP A 165 -17.01 0.59 -11.96
N LEU A 166 -16.60 0.76 -10.69
CA LEU A 166 -15.26 1.22 -10.34
C LEU A 166 -14.20 0.16 -10.66
N THR A 167 -14.43 -1.11 -10.31
CA THR A 167 -13.52 -2.22 -10.62
C THR A 167 -13.35 -2.35 -12.13
N GLN A 168 -14.44 -2.32 -12.89
CA GLN A 168 -14.40 -2.42 -14.34
C GLN A 168 -13.56 -1.30 -14.96
N THR A 169 -13.68 -0.08 -14.43
CA THR A 169 -12.93 1.09 -14.92
C THR A 169 -11.45 0.99 -14.57
N MET A 170 -11.11 0.52 -13.36
CA MET A 170 -9.74 0.28 -12.92
C MET A 170 -9.04 -0.74 -13.83
N LEU A 171 -9.68 -1.88 -14.09
CA LEU A 171 -9.15 -2.94 -14.94
C LEU A 171 -8.99 -2.48 -16.40
N LYS A 172 -9.99 -1.79 -16.95
CA LYS A 172 -9.96 -1.28 -18.33
C LYS A 172 -8.76 -0.36 -18.58
N HIS A 173 -8.36 0.42 -17.58
CA HIS A 173 -7.22 1.34 -17.69
C HIS A 173 -5.90 0.75 -17.18
N GLY A 174 -5.89 -0.53 -16.80
CA GLY A 174 -4.68 -1.22 -16.34
C GLY A 174 -4.19 -0.76 -14.97
N TRP A 175 -5.06 -0.27 -14.09
CA TRP A 175 -4.66 0.17 -12.74
C TRP A 175 -4.75 -0.93 -11.66
N GLY A 176 -4.82 -2.18 -12.09
CA GLY A 176 -4.79 -3.37 -11.22
C GLY A 176 -5.02 -4.64 -12.04
N LEU A 177 -4.94 -5.79 -11.36
CA LEU A 177 -5.19 -7.11 -11.95
C LEU A 177 -6.57 -7.60 -11.54
N ALA A 178 -7.24 -8.32 -12.43
CA ALA A 178 -8.48 -9.01 -12.07
C ALA A 178 -8.15 -10.19 -11.15
N SER A 179 -8.93 -10.37 -10.09
CA SER A 179 -8.80 -11.53 -9.22
C SER A 179 -9.26 -12.82 -9.91
N VAL A 180 -8.81 -13.98 -9.41
CA VAL A 180 -9.12 -15.29 -9.99
C VAL A 180 -10.61 -15.65 -9.90
N ASP A 181 -11.33 -15.08 -8.94
CA ASP A 181 -12.77 -15.25 -8.74
C ASP A 181 -13.61 -14.24 -9.56
N ALA A 182 -12.96 -13.42 -10.40
CA ALA A 182 -13.61 -12.42 -11.21
C ALA A 182 -14.43 -13.03 -12.38
N PRO A 183 -15.57 -12.42 -12.74
CA PRO A 183 -16.29 -12.80 -13.96
C PRO A 183 -15.43 -12.65 -15.22
N ASP A 184 -15.68 -13.48 -16.24
CA ASP A 184 -14.92 -13.50 -17.51
C ASP A 184 -14.75 -12.12 -18.15
N LYS A 185 -15.77 -11.26 -18.05
CA LYS A 185 -15.72 -9.89 -18.55
C LYS A 185 -14.57 -9.08 -17.92
N MET A 186 -14.36 -9.20 -16.61
CA MET A 186 -13.31 -8.50 -15.88
C MET A 186 -11.93 -9.06 -16.20
N LEU A 187 -11.82 -10.40 -16.30
CA LEU A 187 -10.59 -11.07 -16.73
C LEU A 187 -10.16 -10.58 -18.12
N ARG A 188 -11.09 -10.49 -19.09
CA ARG A 188 -10.80 -9.97 -20.43
C ARG A 188 -10.35 -8.51 -20.42
N LEU A 189 -10.94 -7.66 -19.59
CA LEU A 189 -10.52 -6.26 -19.46
C LEU A 189 -9.10 -6.14 -18.93
N SER A 190 -8.75 -6.94 -17.91
CA SER A 190 -7.39 -6.99 -17.38
C SER A 190 -6.38 -7.43 -18.45
N GLN A 191 -6.70 -8.48 -19.21
CA GLN A 191 -5.84 -8.98 -20.30
C GLN A 191 -5.69 -7.97 -21.43
N GLU A 192 -6.76 -7.25 -21.79
CA GLU A 192 -6.68 -6.22 -22.82
C GLU A 192 -5.82 -5.05 -22.38
N ALA A 193 -5.94 -4.61 -21.12
CA ALA A 193 -5.10 -3.56 -20.57
C ALA A 193 -3.62 -3.96 -20.52
N GLU A 194 -3.33 -5.23 -20.24
CA GLU A 194 -1.98 -5.78 -20.28
C GLU A 194 -1.42 -5.78 -21.72
N LYS A 195 -2.19 -6.27 -22.69
CA LYS A 195 -1.80 -6.27 -24.12
C LYS A 195 -1.56 -4.86 -24.66
N GLN A 196 -2.36 -3.90 -24.23
CA GLN A 196 -2.23 -2.49 -24.60
C GLN A 196 -1.19 -1.74 -23.75
N GLN A 197 -0.53 -2.42 -22.81
CA GLN A 197 0.50 -1.85 -21.94
C GLN A 197 0.01 -0.61 -21.18
N LEU A 198 -1.24 -0.65 -20.67
CA LEU A 198 -1.86 0.47 -19.96
C LEU A 198 -1.54 0.44 -18.45
N GLY A 199 -1.50 1.60 -17.83
CA GLY A 199 -1.43 1.73 -16.37
C GLY A 199 -0.18 1.07 -15.80
N ILE A 200 -0.34 0.06 -14.93
CA ILE A 200 0.77 -0.68 -14.31
C ILE A 200 1.57 -1.54 -15.31
N TRP A 201 1.01 -1.80 -16.50
CA TRP A 201 1.59 -2.68 -17.53
C TRP A 201 2.48 -1.96 -18.54
N GLN A 202 2.83 -0.69 -18.29
CA GLN A 202 3.72 0.10 -19.15
C GLN A 202 5.18 -0.41 -19.08
N VAL A 203 5.45 -1.58 -19.65
CA VAL A 203 6.79 -2.16 -19.81
C VAL A 203 7.10 -2.24 -21.30
N LYS A 204 8.01 -1.39 -21.77
CA LYS A 204 8.56 -1.53 -23.11
C LYS A 204 9.68 -2.56 -23.03
N PHE A 205 9.53 -3.70 -23.70
CA PHE A 205 10.70 -4.48 -24.04
C PHE A 205 11.58 -3.59 -24.92
N PRO A 206 12.89 -3.44 -24.63
CA PRO A 206 13.76 -2.75 -25.56
C PRO A 206 13.56 -3.42 -26.90
N ARG A 207 13.07 -2.64 -27.87
CA ARG A 207 12.98 -3.04 -29.26
C ARG A 207 14.36 -3.62 -29.57
N SER A 208 14.42 -4.91 -29.88
CA SER A 208 15.71 -5.61 -30.00
C SER A 208 16.63 -4.78 -30.89
N GLN A 209 17.92 -4.75 -30.59
CA GLN A 209 18.88 -3.90 -31.31
C GLN A 209 18.78 -4.08 -32.85
N ALA A 210 18.26 -5.22 -33.32
CA ALA A 210 17.92 -5.49 -34.72
C ALA A 210 16.97 -4.47 -35.38
N GLU A 211 15.96 -3.95 -34.68
CA GLU A 211 15.04 -2.95 -35.24
C GLU A 211 15.59 -1.52 -35.14
N ALA A 212 16.41 -1.22 -34.13
CA ALA A 212 17.13 0.06 -34.04
C ALA A 212 18.17 0.18 -35.17
N ILE A 213 18.88 -0.91 -35.49
CA ILE A 213 19.84 -0.98 -36.60
C ILE A 213 19.13 -0.76 -37.95
N THR A 214 17.87 -1.18 -38.12
CA THR A 214 17.14 -1.06 -39.40
C THR A 214 16.71 0.38 -39.72
N GLU A 215 16.40 1.19 -38.70
CA GLU A 215 16.17 2.64 -38.86
C GLU A 215 17.47 3.42 -39.10
N GLN A 216 18.58 3.00 -38.46
CA GLN A 216 19.89 3.64 -38.60
C GLN A 216 20.57 3.32 -39.95
N THR A 217 20.39 2.11 -40.50
CA THR A 217 20.93 1.74 -41.82
C THR A 217 20.21 2.45 -42.97
N SER A 218 18.91 2.76 -42.80
CA SER A 218 18.16 3.54 -43.79
C SER A 218 18.60 5.01 -43.84
N ALA A 219 19.09 5.57 -42.71
CA ALA A 219 19.62 6.93 -42.65
C ALA A 219 21.07 7.04 -43.20
N LEU A 220 21.86 5.96 -43.17
CA LEU A 220 23.24 5.95 -43.66
C LEU A 220 23.37 5.70 -45.18
N GLN A 221 22.30 5.24 -45.84
CA GLN A 221 22.30 5.01 -47.30
C GLN A 221 22.07 6.28 -48.13
N GLU A 222 21.69 7.40 -47.51
CA GLU A 222 21.60 8.71 -48.18
C GLU A 222 22.91 9.52 -48.13
N THR A 223 23.92 9.09 -47.37
CA THR A 223 25.17 9.84 -47.18
C THR A 223 26.42 9.19 -47.78
N SER A 224 26.29 8.04 -48.48
CA SER A 224 27.42 7.43 -49.21
C SER A 224 27.69 8.19 -50.52
N GLY A 225 28.12 9.43 -50.39
CA GLY A 225 28.49 10.34 -51.46
C GLY A 225 29.49 11.37 -50.99
N PHE A 226 30.36 11.04 -50.03
CA PHE A 226 31.50 11.87 -49.68
C PHE A 226 32.67 11.02 -49.19
N GLY A 227 33.71 10.95 -50.01
CA GLY A 227 35.00 10.36 -49.63
C GLY A 227 35.93 11.41 -49.03
N LEU A 228 37.19 10.95 -48.85
CA LEU A 228 38.38 11.63 -48.34
C LEU A 228 38.53 11.47 -46.81
N GLU A 229 39.35 10.52 -46.35
CA GLU A 229 40.82 10.63 -46.19
C GLU A 229 41.21 11.60 -45.08
N GLY A 230 41.93 11.09 -44.09
CA GLY A 230 42.87 11.89 -43.30
C GLY A 230 42.62 11.92 -41.79
N GLU A 231 43.68 11.55 -41.07
CA GLU A 231 44.08 12.13 -39.77
C GLU A 231 43.50 11.47 -38.51
N GLU A 232 44.12 10.33 -38.19
CA GLU A 232 44.59 10.08 -36.83
C GLU A 232 45.38 11.30 -36.33
N GLU A 233 45.00 11.88 -35.20
CA GLU A 233 45.87 12.28 -34.08
C GLU A 233 45.11 13.22 -33.14
N SER A 234 44.96 12.81 -31.88
CA SER A 234 45.40 13.54 -30.69
C SER A 234 44.66 12.98 -29.48
N LEU A 235 45.26 11.93 -28.93
CA LEU A 235 45.01 11.45 -27.58
C LEU A 235 45.65 12.43 -26.60
N LEU A 236 44.92 12.72 -25.52
CA LEU A 236 45.36 13.33 -24.24
C LEU A 236 45.45 14.87 -24.24
N ASP A 237 44.48 15.52 -23.58
CA ASP A 237 44.74 16.38 -22.41
C ASP A 237 43.44 16.93 -21.81
N LEU A 238 43.52 17.30 -20.52
CA LEU A 238 42.60 18.08 -19.68
C LEU A 238 41.54 17.26 -18.93
N GLU A 239 41.88 16.68 -17.77
CA GLU A 239 42.01 17.32 -16.43
C GLU A 239 40.68 17.73 -15.79
N ALA A 240 40.56 17.28 -14.54
CA ALA A 240 39.41 17.39 -13.68
C ALA A 240 39.08 18.86 -13.37
N MET A 241 37.87 19.28 -13.73
CA MET A 241 37.28 20.51 -13.22
C MET A 241 36.76 20.27 -11.79
N GLY A 242 37.62 20.50 -10.80
CA GLY A 242 37.19 20.79 -9.44
C GLY A 242 36.58 22.19 -9.41
N VAL A 243 35.33 22.31 -8.96
CA VAL A 243 34.69 23.61 -8.73
C VAL A 243 35.13 24.10 -7.36
N GLU A 244 35.98 25.11 -7.33
CA GLU A 244 36.47 25.77 -6.12
C GLU A 244 35.54 26.95 -5.75
N ASN A 245 35.42 27.23 -4.45
CA ASN A 245 34.81 28.47 -3.97
C ASN A 245 35.85 29.62 -4.00
N ASN A 246 35.40 30.87 -3.76
CA ASN A 246 36.26 32.06 -3.79
C ASN A 246 37.42 32.07 -2.76
N ASN A 247 37.51 31.05 -1.89
CA ASN A 247 38.55 30.91 -0.89
C ASN A 247 39.47 29.69 -1.14
N GLY A 248 39.32 28.98 -2.26
CA GLY A 248 40.24 27.92 -2.70
C GLY A 248 40.11 26.59 -1.94
N GLU A 249 38.95 26.29 -1.36
CA GLU A 249 38.69 24.99 -0.73
C GLU A 249 37.77 24.10 -1.60
N PRO A 250 38.03 22.78 -1.69
CA PRO A 250 37.21 21.87 -2.48
C PRO A 250 35.82 21.74 -1.87
N LEU A 251 34.78 22.00 -2.67
CA LEU A 251 33.38 21.93 -2.24
C LEU A 251 32.98 20.51 -1.85
N ASN A 252 32.62 20.30 -0.59
CA ASN A 252 32.01 19.06 -0.12
C ASN A 252 30.55 18.98 -0.62
N PRO A 253 30.15 17.93 -1.36
CA PRO A 253 28.81 17.83 -1.94
C PRO A 253 27.66 17.65 -0.93
N PHE A 254 27.95 17.60 0.38
CA PHE A 254 26.94 17.50 1.44
C PHE A 254 26.77 18.77 2.29
N ASP A 255 27.49 19.86 1.98
CA ASP A 255 27.27 21.14 2.67
C ASP A 255 26.09 21.90 2.06
N PHE A 256 25.07 22.16 2.88
CA PHE A 256 23.95 23.02 2.52
C PHE A 256 24.34 24.48 2.79
N PRO A 257 24.08 25.42 1.86
CA PRO A 257 24.40 26.82 2.08
C PRO A 257 23.59 27.34 3.27
N VAL A 258 24.29 27.84 4.30
CA VAL A 258 23.67 28.56 5.41
C VAL A 258 23.06 29.82 4.81
N SER A 259 21.73 29.92 4.85
CA SER A 259 21.00 31.08 4.39
C SER A 259 21.48 32.32 5.16
N GLU A 260 22.07 33.27 4.44
CA GLU A 260 22.24 34.65 4.90
C GLU A 260 20.89 35.15 5.42
N ALA A 261 20.85 35.55 6.69
CA ALA A 261 19.68 36.13 7.32
C ALA A 261 19.30 37.43 6.58
N LEU A 262 18.10 37.45 5.98
CA LEU A 262 17.52 38.66 5.44
C LEU A 262 17.25 39.66 6.59
N PRO A 263 17.63 40.95 6.44
CA PRO A 263 17.36 41.95 7.46
C PRO A 263 15.86 42.21 7.59
N SER A 264 15.41 42.35 8.82
CA SER A 264 14.05 42.71 9.21
C SER A 264 13.73 44.14 8.77
N GLU A 265 13.07 44.30 7.63
CA GLU A 265 12.48 45.58 7.24
C GLU A 265 11.08 45.70 7.85
N SER A 266 10.93 46.65 8.78
CA SER A 266 9.68 46.99 9.44
C SER A 266 8.84 47.88 8.51
N ALA A 267 7.70 47.37 8.06
CA ALA A 267 6.73 48.16 7.31
C ALA A 267 5.83 48.95 8.29
N PRO A 268 5.63 50.26 8.11
CA PRO A 268 4.69 51.04 8.91
C PRO A 268 3.23 50.73 8.53
N LEU A 269 2.38 50.69 9.56
CA LEU A 269 0.94 50.52 9.49
C LEU A 269 0.30 51.63 8.66
N VAL A 270 -0.43 51.26 7.61
CA VAL A 270 -1.29 52.18 6.84
C VAL A 270 -2.70 52.16 7.42
N ASP A 271 -3.15 53.34 7.83
CA ASP A 271 -4.43 53.64 8.48
C ASP A 271 -5.61 53.54 7.49
N PRO A 272 -6.68 52.74 7.75
CA PRO A 272 -7.73 52.45 6.76
C PRO A 272 -8.86 53.50 6.67
N SER A 273 -8.57 54.79 6.89
CA SER A 273 -9.62 55.83 6.99
C SER A 273 -9.86 56.65 5.71
N ASN A 274 -9.41 56.23 4.52
CA ASN A 274 -9.63 57.01 3.30
C ASN A 274 -9.95 56.18 2.05
N LEU A 275 -11.13 55.53 2.06
CA LEU A 275 -11.81 55.14 0.82
C LEU A 275 -13.23 55.74 0.79
N ALA A 276 -13.29 57.04 0.55
CA ALA A 276 -14.49 57.68 0.04
C ALA A 276 -14.16 58.43 -1.25
N THR A 277 -15.07 58.30 -2.22
CA THR A 277 -15.17 59.07 -3.47
C THR A 277 -14.06 58.87 -4.52
N LYS A 278 -14.37 58.18 -5.64
CA LYS A 278 -15.04 58.78 -6.81
C LYS A 278 -15.24 57.76 -7.94
N ARG A 279 -16.49 57.67 -8.41
CA ARG A 279 -16.86 57.34 -9.79
C ARG A 279 -16.36 58.49 -10.71
N PRO A 280 -16.07 58.25 -11.99
CA PRO A 280 -17.11 57.96 -12.99
C PRO A 280 -16.93 56.62 -13.73
#